data_AF-X6LW78-F1
#
_entry.id   AF-X6LW78-F1
#
_cell.length_a   1.000
_cell.length_b   1.000
_cell.length_c   1.000
_cell.angle_alpha   90.00
_cell.angle_beta   90.00
_cell.angle_gamma   90.00
#
_symmetry.space_group_name_H-M   'P 1'
#
loop_
_entity.id
_entity.type
_entity.pdbx_description
1 polymer ?
#
loop_
_entity_poly.entity_id
_entity_poly.type
_entity_poly.pdbx_seq_one_letter_code
_entity_poly.pdbx_strand_id
1 'polypeptide(L)'
;MDPIKDSKAVDPFLMLASLPVPLHQAQCVAYKDEILICGGFLGKICYSYHTRKNRYKYICSYPEEIKLHGHCVVKRINKDDPNEITLLSFGGGMRHALILNYESVWDDDKDDEIDGNKMEEKNAKNEWRPFTNDKTEPNHLLFITYRPRNIAVFDLNQLQCIKYDTLPSVNSAFYHCFVSKMDNEKDT
;
A
#
# COMPACT_ATOMS: atom_id res chain seq x y z
N MET A 1 -6.65 -34.98 -46.10
CA MET A 1 -6.59 -33.52 -45.86
C MET A 1 -7.49 -33.26 -44.67
N ASP A 2 -6.91 -33.22 -43.48
CA ASP A 2 -7.65 -32.90 -42.26
C ASP A 2 -7.73 -31.37 -42.11
N PRO A 3 -8.89 -30.80 -41.77
CA PRO A 3 -8.99 -29.37 -41.55
C PRO A 3 -8.30 -29.02 -40.23
N ILE A 4 -7.39 -28.06 -40.29
CA ILE A 4 -6.73 -27.45 -39.14
C ILE A 4 -7.83 -26.90 -38.23
N LYS A 5 -7.97 -27.48 -37.04
CA LYS A 5 -8.79 -26.92 -35.97
C LYS A 5 -8.18 -25.58 -35.56
N ASP A 6 -8.87 -24.49 -35.84
CA ASP A 6 -8.61 -23.19 -35.21
C ASP A 6 -8.71 -23.38 -33.69
N SER A 7 -7.57 -23.45 -33.01
CA SER A 7 -7.52 -23.33 -31.57
C SER A 7 -7.79 -21.87 -31.24
N LYS A 8 -8.99 -21.55 -30.73
CA LYS A 8 -9.25 -20.26 -30.08
C LYS A 8 -8.16 -20.03 -29.05
N ALA A 9 -7.31 -19.04 -29.30
CA ALA A 9 -6.31 -18.60 -28.34
C ALA A 9 -7.06 -18.22 -27.05
N VAL A 10 -6.77 -18.95 -25.98
CA VAL A 10 -7.25 -18.60 -24.64
C VAL A 10 -6.47 -17.36 -24.23
N ASP A 11 -7.17 -16.26 -23.99
CA ASP A 11 -6.52 -15.06 -23.45
C ASP A 11 -5.89 -15.44 -22.10
N PRO A 12 -4.55 -15.30 -21.94
CA PRO A 12 -3.90 -15.61 -20.67
C PRO A 12 -4.38 -14.71 -19.53
N PHE A 13 -5.11 -13.62 -19.83
CA PHE A 13 -5.63 -12.67 -18.87
C PHE A 13 -7.16 -12.63 -18.86
N LEU A 14 -7.72 -12.70 -17.66
CA LEU A 14 -9.14 -12.41 -17.43
C LEU A 14 -9.33 -10.89 -17.35
N MET A 15 -10.27 -10.37 -18.14
CA MET A 15 -10.71 -8.98 -18.04
C MET A 15 -11.42 -8.77 -16.69
N LEU A 16 -10.89 -7.86 -15.87
CA LEU A 16 -11.47 -7.48 -14.58
C LEU A 16 -12.46 -6.31 -14.75
N ALA A 17 -13.23 -6.02 -13.71
CA ALA A 17 -14.06 -4.83 -13.64
C ALA A 17 -13.22 -3.57 -13.91
N SER A 18 -13.78 -2.64 -14.70
CA SER A 18 -13.12 -1.39 -15.05
C SER A 18 -12.74 -0.62 -13.79
N LEU A 19 -11.54 -0.06 -13.78
CA LEU A 19 -11.03 0.73 -12.68
C LEU A 19 -11.94 1.95 -12.44
N PRO A 20 -12.30 2.26 -11.18
CA PRO A 20 -13.08 3.46 -10.87
C PRO A 20 -12.31 4.74 -11.19
N VAL A 21 -10.96 4.68 -11.17
CA VAL A 21 -10.05 5.78 -11.49
C VAL A 21 -8.77 5.29 -12.17
N PRO A 22 -8.07 6.13 -12.97
CA PRO A 22 -6.77 5.77 -13.53
C PRO A 22 -5.71 5.52 -12.45
N LEU A 23 -5.11 4.32 -12.44
CA LEU A 23 -4.07 3.92 -11.50
C LEU A 23 -2.66 4.19 -12.04
N HIS A 24 -2.30 5.46 -12.22
CA HIS A 24 -0.94 5.81 -12.61
C HIS A 24 0.00 5.75 -11.39
N GLN A 25 0.98 4.84 -11.40
CA GLN A 25 1.95 4.63 -10.31
C GLN A 25 1.30 4.34 -8.95
N ALA A 26 0.15 3.68 -8.95
CA ALA A 26 -0.49 3.22 -7.73
C ALA A 26 0.38 2.17 -7.01
N GLN A 27 0.27 2.11 -5.69
CA GLN A 27 0.86 1.02 -4.89
C GLN A 27 -0.25 0.07 -4.48
N CYS A 28 0.01 -1.23 -4.60
CA CYS A 28 -0.99 -2.26 -4.31
C CYS A 28 -0.47 -3.25 -3.26
N VAL A 29 -1.37 -3.72 -2.39
CA VAL A 29 -1.09 -4.68 -1.33
C VAL A 29 -2.15 -5.79 -1.38
N ALA A 30 -1.71 -7.05 -1.41
CA ALA A 30 -2.63 -8.18 -1.32
C ALA A 30 -2.99 -8.48 0.15
N TYR A 31 -4.28 -8.70 0.41
CA TYR A 31 -4.82 -9.08 1.73
C TYR A 31 -6.06 -9.97 1.54
N LYS A 32 -5.99 -11.24 1.98
CA LYS A 32 -7.07 -12.22 1.76
C LYS A 32 -7.51 -12.25 0.28
N ASP A 33 -8.80 -12.10 0.02
CA ASP A 33 -9.37 -12.02 -1.34
C ASP A 33 -9.38 -10.60 -1.91
N GLU A 34 -8.64 -9.67 -1.29
CA GLU A 34 -8.62 -8.25 -1.61
C GLU A 34 -7.26 -7.80 -2.17
N ILE A 35 -7.32 -6.86 -3.10
CA ILE A 35 -6.18 -6.05 -3.52
C ILE A 35 -6.46 -4.63 -3.05
N LEU A 36 -5.70 -4.18 -2.06
CA LEU A 36 -5.74 -2.82 -1.57
C LEU A 36 -4.92 -1.95 -2.49
N ILE A 37 -5.52 -0.91 -3.04
CA ILE A 37 -4.92 0.01 -4.00
C ILE A 37 -4.81 1.35 -3.28
N CYS A 38 -3.59 1.83 -3.08
CA CYS A 38 -3.32 3.00 -2.24
C CYS A 38 -2.85 4.18 -3.09
N GLY A 39 -3.78 5.01 -3.55
CA GLY A 39 -3.48 6.24 -4.30
C GLY A 39 -2.63 6.01 -5.55
N GLY A 40 -1.90 7.04 -5.97
CA GLY A 40 -1.05 7.05 -7.17
C GLY A 40 -0.63 8.48 -7.54
N PHE A 41 0.10 8.63 -8.64
CA PHE A 41 0.55 9.94 -9.11
C PHE A 41 -0.60 10.91 -9.38
N LEU A 42 -1.70 10.41 -9.94
CA LEU A 42 -2.87 11.21 -10.34
C LEU A 42 -4.03 11.18 -9.33
N GLY A 43 -3.92 10.41 -8.24
CA GLY A 43 -5.04 10.20 -7.34
C GLY A 43 -4.61 9.87 -5.91
N LYS A 44 -5.40 10.30 -4.94
CA LYS A 44 -5.13 10.10 -3.50
C LYS A 44 -6.06 9.07 -2.85
N ILE A 45 -7.03 8.58 -3.61
CA ILE A 45 -8.06 7.69 -3.11
C ILE A 45 -7.49 6.27 -3.00
N CYS A 46 -7.83 5.61 -1.90
CA CYS A 46 -7.56 4.20 -1.67
C CYS A 46 -8.83 3.38 -1.92
N TYR A 47 -8.68 2.24 -2.57
CA TYR A 47 -9.76 1.30 -2.87
C TYR A 47 -9.37 -0.11 -2.44
N SER A 48 -10.36 -0.92 -2.07
CA SER A 48 -10.22 -2.38 -2.01
C SER A 48 -10.89 -2.97 -3.23
N TYR A 49 -10.15 -3.77 -4.00
CA TYR A 49 -10.70 -4.60 -5.06
C TYR A 49 -10.85 -6.04 -4.56
N HIS A 50 -12.07 -6.55 -4.51
CA HIS A 50 -12.32 -7.93 -4.11
C HIS A 50 -12.27 -8.86 -5.32
N THR A 51 -11.30 -9.77 -5.32
CA THR A 51 -10.97 -10.66 -6.45
C THR A 51 -12.11 -11.60 -6.86
N ARG A 52 -12.81 -12.20 -5.88
CA ARG A 52 -13.95 -13.09 -6.16
C ARG A 52 -15.24 -12.34 -6.54
N LYS A 53 -15.49 -11.18 -5.92
CA LYS A 53 -16.68 -10.35 -6.19
C LYS A 53 -16.51 -9.49 -7.45
N ASN A 54 -15.28 -9.32 -7.95
CA ASN A 54 -14.93 -8.46 -9.07
C ASN A 54 -15.49 -7.03 -8.93
N ARG A 55 -15.39 -6.46 -7.72
CA ARG A 55 -15.93 -5.13 -7.37
C ARG A 55 -14.91 -4.35 -6.55
N TYR A 56 -15.04 -3.03 -6.61
CA TYR A 56 -14.25 -2.09 -5.83
C TYR A 56 -15.11 -1.50 -4.71
N LYS A 57 -14.51 -1.25 -3.55
CA LYS A 57 -15.07 -0.41 -2.48
C LYS A 57 -14.06 0.67 -2.09
N TYR A 58 -14.57 1.86 -1.78
CA TYR A 58 -13.76 2.94 -1.25
C TYR A 58 -13.21 2.56 0.13
N ILE A 59 -11.97 2.98 0.43
CA ILE A 59 -11.36 2.83 1.76
C ILE A 59 -11.25 4.20 2.43
N CYS A 60 -10.40 5.06 1.87
CA CYS A 60 -10.09 6.39 2.40
C CYS A 60 -9.35 7.24 1.35
N SER A 61 -8.95 8.46 1.71
CA SER A 61 -8.03 9.27 0.91
C SER A 61 -6.79 9.64 1.73
N TYR A 62 -5.64 9.77 1.06
CA TYR A 62 -4.49 10.43 1.66
C TYR A 62 -4.80 11.90 2.01
N PRO A 63 -4.14 12.47 3.03
CA PRO A 63 -4.26 13.89 3.37
C PRO A 63 -3.92 14.83 2.21
N GLU A 64 -4.51 16.03 2.22
CA GLU A 64 -4.46 16.96 1.08
C GLU A 64 -3.05 17.48 0.80
N GLU A 65 -2.24 17.63 1.83
CA GLU A 65 -0.87 18.10 1.75
C GLU A 65 0.11 17.07 1.15
N ILE A 66 -0.30 15.80 1.03
CA ILE A 66 0.59 14.71 0.63
C ILE A 66 0.68 14.58 -0.89
N LYS A 67 1.91 14.44 -1.40
CA LYS A 67 2.19 14.20 -2.83
C LYS A 67 2.77 12.80 -3.04
N LEU A 68 2.02 11.95 -3.73
CA LEU A 68 2.32 10.51 -3.85
C LEU A 68 3.33 10.13 -4.95
N HIS A 69 3.95 11.09 -5.63
CA HIS A 69 4.96 10.78 -6.64
C HIS A 69 6.16 10.04 -6.02
N GLY A 70 6.35 8.77 -6.40
CA GLY A 70 7.41 7.92 -5.86
C GLY A 70 7.18 7.46 -4.42
N HIS A 71 5.94 7.48 -3.92
CA HIS A 71 5.60 6.86 -2.65
C HIS A 71 5.64 5.34 -2.75
N CYS A 72 5.82 4.68 -1.61
CA CYS A 72 5.73 3.24 -1.49
C CYS A 72 4.88 2.85 -0.29
N VAL A 73 4.18 1.72 -0.40
CA VAL A 73 3.30 1.20 0.64
C VAL A 73 3.74 -0.22 0.99
N VAL A 74 3.87 -0.51 2.28
CA VAL A 74 4.19 -1.85 2.78
C VAL A 74 3.12 -2.34 3.73
N LYS A 75 2.90 -3.65 3.71
CA LYS A 75 2.03 -4.36 4.66
C LYS A 75 2.85 -4.89 5.81
N ARG A 76 2.46 -4.56 7.03
CA ARG A 76 2.91 -5.22 8.26
C ARG A 76 1.78 -6.12 8.76
N ILE A 77 2.14 -7.37 9.05
CA ILE A 77 1.22 -8.37 9.60
C ILE A 77 1.40 -8.37 11.12
N ASN A 78 0.31 -8.27 11.87
CA ASN A 78 0.33 -8.48 13.31
C ASN A 78 0.48 -10.00 13.60
N LYS A 79 1.44 -10.37 14.45
CA LYS A 79 1.69 -11.79 14.78
C LYS A 79 0.59 -12.38 15.68
N ASP A 80 -0.03 -11.53 16.49
CA ASP A 80 -1.05 -11.96 17.46
C ASP A 80 -2.44 -12.02 16.81
N ASP A 81 -2.69 -11.17 15.80
CA ASP A 81 -3.91 -11.22 14.98
C ASP A 81 -3.57 -11.05 13.48
N PRO A 82 -3.45 -12.15 12.71
CA PRO A 82 -3.11 -12.08 11.29
C PRO A 82 -4.24 -11.47 10.43
N ASN A 83 -5.45 -11.31 10.97
CA ASN A 83 -6.52 -10.60 10.29
C ASN A 83 -6.34 -9.08 10.40
N GLU A 84 -5.64 -8.59 11.41
CA GLU A 84 -5.28 -7.19 11.52
C GLU A 84 -4.02 -6.91 10.71
N ILE A 85 -4.12 -6.02 9.72
CA ILE A 85 -2.95 -5.55 8.98
C ILE A 85 -2.78 -4.06 9.15
N THR A 86 -1.52 -3.65 9.20
CA THR A 86 -1.13 -2.25 9.19
C THR A 86 -0.47 -1.95 7.85
N LEU A 87 -1.00 -0.97 7.13
CA LEU A 87 -0.33 -0.39 5.98
C LEU A 87 0.53 0.79 6.42
N LEU A 88 1.77 0.81 5.93
CA LEU A 88 2.69 1.91 6.14
C LEU A 88 3.00 2.55 4.79
N SER A 89 2.80 3.85 4.68
CA SER A 89 3.06 4.61 3.46
C SER A 89 4.19 5.59 3.69
N PHE A 90 5.15 5.58 2.77
CA PHE A 90 6.38 6.35 2.89
C PHE A 90 6.78 7.05 1.59
N GLY A 91 7.63 8.06 1.72
CA GLY A 91 8.29 8.71 0.59
C GLY A 91 7.43 9.83 0.04
N GLY A 92 7.11 9.76 -1.25
CA GLY A 92 6.38 10.82 -1.94
C GLY A 92 7.26 12.00 -2.38
N GLY A 93 6.69 12.88 -3.20
CA GLY A 93 7.37 14.08 -3.69
C GLY A 93 7.64 15.10 -2.57
N MET A 94 6.84 15.04 -1.52
CA MET A 94 7.12 15.65 -0.21
C MET A 94 7.15 14.52 0.80
N ARG A 95 8.21 14.48 1.62
CA ARG A 95 8.47 13.38 2.56
C ARG A 95 7.25 13.15 3.44
N HIS A 96 6.70 11.94 3.41
CA HIS A 96 5.68 11.52 4.36
C HIS A 96 6.01 10.16 4.97
N ALA A 97 5.45 9.96 6.16
CA ALA A 97 5.35 8.67 6.82
C ALA A 97 3.94 8.62 7.44
N LEU A 98 3.13 7.66 6.97
CA LEU A 98 1.75 7.51 7.38
C LEU A 98 1.48 6.05 7.75
N ILE A 99 0.58 5.86 8.71
CA ILE A 99 0.09 4.57 9.16
C ILE A 99 -1.41 4.48 8.95
N LEU A 100 -1.87 3.29 8.57
CA LEU A 100 -3.26 2.93 8.41
C LEU A 100 -3.47 1.52 8.97
N ASN A 101 -4.27 1.39 10.02
CA ASN A 101 -4.75 0.09 10.46
C ASN A 101 -5.98 -0.25 9.63
N TYR A 102 -5.88 -1.31 8.83
CA TYR A 102 -6.88 -1.66 7.85
C TYR A 102 -7.80 -2.77 8.36
N GLU A 103 -9.10 -2.47 8.33
CA GLU A 103 -10.23 -3.36 8.52
C GLU A 103 -10.92 -3.55 7.16
N SER A 104 -11.31 -4.79 6.82
CA SER A 104 -11.92 -5.08 5.52
C SER A 104 -13.22 -4.30 5.35
N VAL A 105 -13.38 -3.64 4.20
CA VAL A 105 -14.62 -2.96 3.83
C VAL A 105 -15.69 -3.93 3.29
N TRP A 106 -15.42 -5.23 3.31
CA TRP A 106 -16.30 -6.29 2.81
C TRP A 106 -16.89 -7.17 3.91
N ASP A 107 -16.50 -6.98 5.18
CA ASP A 107 -16.99 -7.79 6.29
C ASP A 107 -18.42 -7.38 6.75
N ASP A 108 -18.83 -6.14 6.48
CA ASP A 108 -20.12 -5.56 6.91
C ASP A 108 -21.26 -5.67 5.87
N ASP A 109 -21.19 -6.61 4.93
CA ASP A 109 -22.09 -6.68 3.76
C ASP A 109 -23.59 -6.78 4.15
N LYS A 110 -24.26 -5.62 4.21
CA LYS A 110 -25.49 -5.42 3.44
C LYS A 110 -25.05 -5.02 2.04
N ASP A 111 -25.48 -5.76 1.04
CA ASP A 111 -25.20 -5.51 -0.37
C ASP A 111 -25.71 -4.12 -0.79
N ASP A 112 -24.91 -3.08 -0.59
CA ASP A 112 -25.20 -1.77 -1.13
C ASP A 112 -24.49 -1.61 -2.48
N GLU A 113 -25.30 -1.42 -3.51
CA GLU A 113 -24.87 -0.99 -4.84
C GLU A 113 -24.15 0.36 -4.71
N ILE A 114 -23.06 0.50 -5.47
CA ILE A 114 -22.28 1.73 -5.50
C ILE A 114 -23.13 2.80 -6.19
N ASP A 115 -23.85 3.60 -5.42
CA ASP A 115 -24.26 4.92 -5.87
C ASP A 115 -23.12 5.88 -5.55
N GLY A 116 -22.41 6.31 -6.59
CA GLY A 116 -21.24 7.20 -6.51
C GLY A 116 -21.50 8.58 -5.88
N ASN A 117 -22.69 8.80 -5.30
CA ASN A 117 -23.13 10.01 -4.63
C ASN A 117 -23.40 9.85 -3.12
N LYS A 118 -23.26 8.65 -2.54
CA LYS A 118 -23.20 8.55 -1.08
C LYS A 118 -21.74 8.75 -0.66
N MET A 119 -21.40 9.99 -0.29
CA MET A 119 -20.35 10.21 0.71
C MET A 119 -20.84 9.48 1.97
N GLU A 120 -20.53 8.19 2.05
CA GLU A 120 -20.71 7.37 3.23
C GLU A 120 -20.12 8.15 4.41
N GLU A 121 -20.88 8.21 5.50
CA GLU A 121 -20.48 8.83 6.76
C GLU A 121 -19.00 8.53 7.00
N LYS A 122 -18.20 9.57 7.28
CA LYS A 122 -16.77 9.45 7.62
C LYS A 122 -16.59 8.34 8.64
N ASN A 123 -16.35 7.13 8.15
CA ASN A 123 -16.04 6.01 8.97
C ASN A 123 -14.65 6.36 9.48
N ALA A 124 -14.51 6.73 10.76
CA ALA A 124 -13.22 7.07 11.36
C ALA A 124 -12.25 5.85 11.37
N LYS A 125 -12.75 4.71 10.91
CA LYS A 125 -12.04 3.48 10.59
C LYS A 125 -11.31 3.64 9.26
N ASN A 126 -10.16 3.00 9.11
CA ASN A 126 -9.35 3.04 7.89
C ASN A 126 -8.85 4.43 7.43
N GLU A 127 -8.41 5.30 8.33
CA GLU A 127 -7.81 6.59 7.98
C GLU A 127 -6.27 6.59 8.06
N TRP A 128 -5.62 7.31 7.14
CA TRP A 128 -4.19 7.59 7.22
C TRP A 128 -3.90 8.55 8.38
N ARG A 129 -2.99 8.16 9.26
CA ARG A 129 -2.53 8.97 10.39
C ARG A 129 -1.05 9.25 10.28
N PRO A 130 -0.56 10.39 10.79
CA PRO A 130 0.87 10.64 10.93
C PRO A 130 1.54 9.52 11.70
N PHE A 131 2.73 9.11 11.25
CA PHE A 131 3.56 8.14 11.95
C PHE A 131 4.18 8.80 13.19
N THR A 132 3.58 8.63 14.38
CA THR A 132 3.96 9.31 15.64
C THR A 132 4.37 8.36 16.76
N ASN A 133 5.28 8.83 17.63
CA ASN A 133 6.01 8.12 18.68
C ASN A 133 5.24 7.89 20.00
N ASP A 134 5.54 6.81 20.72
CA ASP A 134 5.41 6.73 22.19
C ASP A 134 6.53 5.99 22.98
N LYS A 135 7.53 5.29 22.40
CA LYS A 135 8.54 4.49 23.17
C LYS A 135 9.92 4.37 22.49
N THR A 136 10.93 3.89 23.25
CA THR A 136 12.38 3.84 22.91
C THR A 136 12.97 2.42 22.97
N GLU A 137 13.58 1.94 21.87
CA GLU A 137 14.61 0.86 21.65
C GLU A 137 14.36 0.07 20.33
N PRO A 138 15.10 0.32 19.22
CA PRO A 138 14.73 -0.16 17.89
C PRO A 138 15.34 -1.49 17.46
N ASN A 139 14.50 -2.49 17.15
CA ASN A 139 14.96 -3.82 16.73
C ASN A 139 14.57 -4.23 15.30
N HIS A 140 13.76 -3.46 14.55
CA HIS A 140 13.41 -3.81 13.16
C HIS A 140 13.51 -2.61 12.21
N LEU A 141 14.63 -2.47 11.52
CA LEU A 141 14.89 -1.28 10.69
C LEU A 141 14.33 -1.40 9.26
N LEU A 142 13.67 -0.35 8.79
CA LEU A 142 13.25 -0.17 7.40
C LEU A 142 14.02 0.97 6.76
N PHE A 143 14.74 0.68 5.68
CA PHE A 143 15.52 1.66 4.92
C PHE A 143 14.73 2.13 3.71
N ILE A 144 14.52 3.44 3.62
CA ILE A 144 13.73 4.06 2.54
C ILE A 144 14.61 5.09 1.88
N THR A 145 15.01 4.80 0.65
CA THR A 145 15.65 5.84 -0.18
C THR A 145 14.56 6.75 -0.74
N TYR A 146 14.86 8.00 -1.11
CA TYR A 146 13.90 8.88 -1.79
C TYR A 146 14.58 10.08 -2.45
N ARG A 147 13.90 10.66 -3.43
CA ARG A 147 14.39 11.79 -4.20
C ARG A 147 14.78 12.96 -3.28
N PRO A 148 15.87 13.71 -3.58
CA PRO A 148 16.86 13.42 -4.61
C PRO A 148 17.80 12.29 -4.23
N ARG A 149 18.49 12.36 -3.09
CA ARG A 149 19.54 11.39 -2.72
C ARG A 149 19.46 11.03 -1.24
N ASN A 150 18.25 11.01 -0.70
CA ASN A 150 18.07 10.83 0.73
C ASN A 150 17.84 9.36 1.05
N ILE A 151 18.19 8.99 2.27
CA ILE A 151 17.77 7.76 2.92
C ILE A 151 17.17 8.12 4.27
N ALA A 152 16.06 7.47 4.61
CA ALA A 152 15.48 7.47 5.94
C ALA A 152 15.52 6.05 6.49
N VAL A 153 15.85 5.93 7.77
CA VAL A 153 15.86 4.66 8.51
C VAL A 153 14.74 4.73 9.52
N PHE A 154 13.76 3.84 9.41
CA PHE A 154 12.66 3.73 10.33
C PHE A 154 12.84 2.51 11.22
N ASP A 155 12.34 2.54 12.45
CA ASP A 155 12.11 1.35 13.24
C ASP A 155 10.63 0.96 13.13
N LEU A 156 10.40 -0.28 12.72
CA LEU A 156 9.09 -0.89 12.55
C LEU A 156 8.50 -1.36 13.89
N ASN A 157 9.32 -1.54 14.93
CA ASN A 157 8.80 -1.89 16.26
C ASN A 157 8.15 -0.68 16.93
N GLN A 158 8.89 0.42 17.01
CA GLN A 158 8.39 1.69 17.56
C GLN A 158 7.57 2.49 16.55
N LEU A 159 7.49 2.04 15.30
CA LEU A 159 6.85 2.76 14.22
C LEU A 159 7.32 4.23 14.18
N GLN A 160 8.64 4.42 14.05
CA GLN A 160 9.26 5.75 14.04
C GLN A 160 10.37 5.91 13.00
N CYS A 161 10.70 7.15 12.62
CA CYS A 161 11.93 7.45 11.88
C CYS A 161 13.08 7.72 12.83
N ILE A 162 14.20 7.01 12.69
CA ILE A 162 15.38 7.10 13.56
C ILE A 162 16.46 7.99 12.97
N LYS A 163 16.67 7.91 11.64
CA LYS A 163 17.77 8.62 10.99
C LYS A 163 17.40 9.10 9.59
N TYR A 164 17.91 10.27 9.24
CA TYR A 164 17.99 10.74 7.87
C TYR A 164 19.46 10.86 7.46
N ASP A 165 19.77 10.46 6.23
CA ASP A 165 21.11 10.59 5.66
C ASP A 165 21.02 10.90 4.16
N THR A 166 22.16 11.25 3.55
CA THR A 166 22.28 11.43 2.10
C THR A 166 23.17 10.35 1.52
N LEU A 167 22.68 9.64 0.51
CA LEU A 167 23.45 8.65 -0.22
C LEU A 167 24.62 9.31 -0.96
N PRO A 168 25.82 8.70 -0.97
CA PRO A 168 26.98 9.16 -1.72
C PRO A 168 26.83 8.80 -3.22
N SER A 169 25.72 9.21 -3.83
CA SER A 169 25.44 9.05 -5.26
C SER A 169 25.36 10.41 -5.93
N VAL A 170 25.59 10.51 -7.23
CA VAL A 170 25.30 11.72 -8.02
C VAL A 170 23.89 11.70 -8.61
N ASN A 171 23.25 10.52 -8.71
CA ASN A 171 21.96 10.34 -9.34
C ASN A 171 20.80 10.34 -8.36
N SER A 172 19.62 10.74 -8.82
CA SER A 172 18.41 10.74 -7.99
C SER A 172 17.87 9.32 -7.79
N ALA A 173 17.54 8.96 -6.54
CA ALA A 173 16.90 7.70 -6.21
C ALA A 173 15.37 7.80 -6.39
N PHE A 174 14.78 6.86 -7.12
CA PHE A 174 13.33 6.72 -7.32
C PHE A 174 12.92 5.25 -7.16
N TYR A 175 11.64 4.99 -6.87
CA TYR A 175 11.02 3.66 -6.86
C TYR A 175 11.76 2.64 -5.98
N HIS A 176 11.68 2.86 -4.68
CA HIS A 176 12.46 2.14 -3.69
C HIS A 176 11.92 0.72 -3.49
N CYS A 177 12.84 -0.23 -3.37
CA CYS A 177 12.52 -1.61 -2.98
C CYS A 177 12.86 -1.78 -1.51
N PHE A 178 11.95 -2.41 -0.76
CA PHE A 178 12.20 -2.78 0.62
C PHE A 178 12.78 -4.18 0.68
N VAL A 179 13.89 -4.34 1.40
CA VAL A 179 14.49 -5.65 1.69
C VAL A 179 14.41 -5.85 3.19
N SER A 180 13.66 -6.86 3.64
CA SER A 180 13.71 -7.28 5.03
C SER A 180 14.99 -8.08 5.26
N LYS A 181 15.72 -7.76 6.33
CA LYS A 181 16.73 -8.66 6.86
C LYS A 181 16.06 -9.43 7.99
N MET A 182 15.97 -10.75 7.88
CA MET A 182 15.64 -11.57 9.04
C MET A 182 16.86 -11.54 9.97
N ASP A 183 16.64 -11.44 11.28
CA ASP A 183 17.70 -11.73 12.23
C ASP A 183 18.20 -13.13 11.89
N ASN A 184 19.52 -13.26 11.64
CA ASN A 184 20.12 -14.57 11.52
C ASN A 184 19.71 -15.35 12.77
N GLU A 185 19.14 -16.54 12.60
CA GLU A 185 19.27 -17.59 13.60
C GLU A 185 20.73 -17.54 14.04
N LYS A 186 20.96 -17.33 15.34
CA LYS A 186 22.29 -17.22 15.91
C LYS A 186 23.18 -18.29 15.27
N ASP A 187 24.14 -17.86 14.45
CA ASP A 187 25.23 -18.74 14.05
C ASP A 187 25.81 -19.26 15.35
N THR A 188 25.70 -20.57 15.52
CA THR A 188 25.98 -21.32 16.74
C THR A 188 27.47 -21.38 17.02
#